data_AF-A0A0Z8EWX5-F1
#
_entry.id   AF-A0A0Z8EWX5-F1
#
_cell.length_a   1.000
_cell.length_b   1.000
_cell.length_c   1.000
_cell.angle_alpha   90.00
_cell.angle_beta   90.00
_cell.angle_gamma   90.00
#
_symmetry.space_group_name_H-M   'P 1'
#
loop_
_entity.id
_entity.type
_entity.pdbx_description
1 polymer ?
#
loop_
_entity_poly.entity_id
_entity_poly.type
_entity_poly.pdbx_seq_one_letter_code
_entity_poly.pdbx_strand_id
1 'polypeptide(L)' 'MTRYNTIHEINDTWGSYEEKGKTPQWVNLKTGEHYDQKNKETLTDFLNRK' A
#
# COMPACT_ATOMS: atom_id res chain seq x y z
N MET A 1 -5.41 13.36 20.42
CA MET A 1 -6.47 12.62 19.69
C MET A 1 -5.76 11.67 18.74
N THR A 2 -5.65 10.40 19.12
CA THR A 2 -4.91 9.38 18.37
C THR A 2 -5.67 9.11 17.08
N ARG A 3 -5.09 9.51 15.95
CA ARG A 3 -5.70 9.39 14.61
C ARG A 3 -5.37 7.99 14.12
N TYR A 4 -6.34 7.07 14.14
CA TYR A 4 -6.13 5.69 13.73
C TYR A 4 -6.06 5.62 12.20
N ASN A 5 -4.95 5.10 11.68
CA ASN A 5 -4.84 4.65 10.31
C ASN A 5 -5.40 3.23 10.25
N THR A 6 -6.31 2.95 9.31
CA THR A 6 -6.92 1.61 9.19
C THR A 6 -6.32 0.89 8.00
N ILE A 7 -5.83 -0.32 8.24
CA ILE A 7 -5.45 -1.26 7.19
C ILE A 7 -6.60 -2.26 7.06
N HIS A 8 -7.20 -2.31 5.87
CA HIS A 8 -8.15 -3.34 5.49
C HIS A 8 -7.40 -4.44 4.75
N GLU A 9 -7.31 -5.62 5.35
CA GLU A 9 -6.74 -6.79 4.70
C GLU A 9 -7.64 -7.27 3.56
N ILE A 10 -7.06 -7.46 2.38
CA ILE A 10 -7.76 -7.98 1.19
C ILE A 10 -7.38 -9.44 0.96
N ASN A 11 -6.11 -9.78 1.20
CA ASN A 11 -5.56 -11.14 1.19
C ASN A 11 -4.30 -11.20 2.05
N ASP A 12 -3.70 -12.40 2.20
CA ASP A 12 -2.46 -12.63 2.97
C ASP A 12 -1.26 -11.74 2.60
N THR A 13 -1.27 -11.13 1.42
CA THR A 13 -0.13 -10.34 0.90
C THR A 13 -0.46 -8.87 0.77
N TRP A 14 -1.71 -8.49 0.52
CA TRP A 14 -2.12 -7.13 0.20
C TRP A 14 -3.27 -6.65 1.09
N GLY A 15 -3.16 -5.40 1.51
CA GLY A 15 -4.22 -4.66 2.16
C GLY A 15 -4.39 -3.27 1.57
N SER A 16 -5.53 -2.65 1.84
CA SER A 16 -5.76 -1.24 1.59
C SER A 16 -5.47 -0.45 2.85
N TYR A 17 -4.53 0.47 2.76
CA TYR A 17 -4.27 1.47 3.78
C TYR A 17 -5.11 2.71 3.50
N GLU A 18 -6.07 2.98 4.37
CA GLU A 18 -6.96 4.13 4.27
C GLU A 18 -6.57 5.20 5.30
N GLU A 19 -6.04 6.32 4.81
CA GLU A 19 -5.80 7.51 5.61
C GLU A 19 -6.90 8.54 5.33
N LYS A 20 -7.56 9.02 6.39
CA LYS A 20 -8.72 9.92 6.25
C LYS A 20 -8.35 11.19 5.49
N GLY A 21 -9.00 11.42 4.36
CA GLY A 21 -8.76 12.58 3.47
C GLY A 21 -7.73 12.32 2.37
N LYS A 22 -7.16 11.12 2.31
CA LYS A 22 -6.32 10.65 1.20
C LYS A 22 -6.99 9.50 0.47
N THR A 23 -6.54 9.28 -0.75
CA THR A 23 -6.93 8.12 -1.54
C THR A 23 -6.40 6.84 -0.87
N PRO A 24 -7.20 5.77 -0.79
CA PRO A 24 -6.73 4.47 -0.33
C PRO A 24 -5.49 4.03 -1.09
N GLN A 25 -4.48 3.55 -0.37
CA GLN A 25 -3.23 3.05 -0.94
C GLN A 25 -3.18 1.53 -0.79
N TRP A 26 -2.80 0.83 -1.85
CA TRP A 26 -2.55 -0.60 -1.77
C TRP A 26 -1.18 -0.80 -1.12
N VAL A 27 -1.12 -1.58 -0.05
CA VAL A 27 0.10 -1.85 0.71
C VAL A 27 0.30 -3.35 0.86
N ASN A 28 1.54 -3.80 0.72
CA ASN A 28 1.91 -5.17 0.99
C ASN A 28 1.97 -5.37 2.51
N LEU A 29 1.21 -6.31 3.04
CA LEU A 29 1.10 -6.55 4.48
C LEU A 29 2.36 -7.19 5.09
N LYS A 30 3.17 -7.85 4.26
CA LYS A 30 4.40 -8.53 4.69
C LYS A 30 5.61 -7.61 4.65
N THR A 31 5.72 -6.78 3.61
CA THR A 31 6.89 -5.92 3.38
C THR A 31 6.62 -4.45 3.72
N GLY A 32 5.36 -4.06 3.88
CA GLY A 32 4.95 -2.66 4.03
C GLY A 32 5.06 -1.83 2.75
N GLU A 33 5.38 -2.46 1.61
CA GLU A 33 5.56 -1.75 0.35
C GLU A 33 4.27 -1.21 -0.22
N HIS A 34 4.32 0.03 -0.70
CA HIS A 34 3.19 0.65 -1.37
C HIS A 34 3.18 0.23 -2.85
N TYR A 35 2.01 -0.12 -3.33
CA TYR A 35 1.76 -0.37 -4.74
C TYR A 35 1.31 0.93 -5.41
N ASP A 36 2.06 1.36 -6.40
CA ASP A 36 1.71 2.52 -7.20
C ASP A 36 0.69 2.12 -8.27
N GLN A 37 -0.57 2.45 -8.03
CA GLN A 37 -1.65 2.08 -8.94
C GLN A 37 -1.54 2.78 -10.31
N LYS A 38 -0.90 3.95 -10.38
CA LYS A 38 -0.76 4.73 -11.63
C LYS A 38 0.19 4.06 -12.61
N ASN A 39 1.34 3.64 -12.11
CA ASN A 39 2.38 2.98 -12.89
C ASN A 39 2.22 1.44 -12.89
N LYS A 40 1.30 0.91 -12.06
CA LYS A 40 1.03 -0.52 -11.87
C LYS A 40 2.27 -1.31 -11.43
N GLU A 41 3.10 -0.69 -10.61
CA GLU A 41 4.37 -1.25 -10.16
C GLU A 41 4.59 -0.93 -8.66
N THR A 42 5.41 -1.74 -7.99
CA THR A 42 5.87 -1.46 -6.62
C THR A 42 7.20 -0.73 -6.65
N LEU A 43 7.62 -0.17 -5.51
CA LEU A 43 8.96 0.41 -5.40
C LEU A 43 10.06 -0.61 -5.73
N THR A 44 9.92 -1.86 -5.27
CA THR A 44 10.85 -2.94 -5.63
C THR A 44 10.86 -3.24 -7.12
N ASP A 45 9.69 -3.24 -7.78
CA ASP A 45 9.59 -3.48 -9.23
C ASP A 45 10.30 -2.36 -10.03
N PHE A 46 10.11 -1.11 -9.62
CA PHE A 46 10.81 0.05 -10.18
C PHE A 46 12.33 -0.07 -10.02
N LEU A 47 12.81 -0.47 -8.83
CA LEU A 47 14.25 -0.61 -8.55
C LEU A 47 14.89 -1.80 -9.28
N ASN A 48 14.15 -2.88 -9.48
CA ASN A 48 14.61 -4.08 -10.20
C ASN A 48 14.57 -3.94 -11.72
N ARG A 49 14.01 -2.85 -12.24
CA ARG A 49 13.96 -2.55 -13.68
C ARG A 49 15.32 -2.17 -14.30
N LYS A 50 16.41 -2.28 -13.52
CA LYS A 50 17.76 -1.84 -13.86
C LYS A 50 18.61 -2.92 -14.52
#